data_AF-A0A7D5CMX0-F1
#
_entry.id   AF-A0A7D5CMX0-F1
#
_cell.length_a   1.000
_cell.length_b   1.000
_cell.length_c   1.000
_cell.angle_alpha   90.00
_cell.angle_beta   90.00
_cell.angle_gamma   90.00
#
_symmetry.space_group_name_H-M   'P 1'
#
loop_
_entity.id
_entity.type
_entity.pdbx_description
1 polymer ?
#
loop_
_entity_poly.entity_id
_entity_poly.type
_entity_poly.pdbx_seq_one_letter_code
_entity_poly.pdbx_strand_id
1 'polypeptide(L)'
;MSSESIQPEVEPRTIRAVTEHMTVIEEGNALFSVTTQSGSEYTVDIAGEPSCTCPDFRHRDGLAECKHIRRVRIEVGQVDTDTLETRLTETASDLEANADELEQQAQDLIETADELREALNRLGEVE
;
A
#
# COMPACT_ATOMS: atom_id res chain seq x y z
N MET A 1 13.21 -9.20 23.78
CA MET A 1 12.45 -9.19 22.52
C MET A 1 12.92 -7.97 21.78
N SER A 2 13.76 -8.14 20.76
CA SER A 2 14.34 -7.02 20.02
C SER A 2 13.21 -6.16 19.46
N SER A 3 13.22 -4.89 19.84
CA SER A 3 12.28 -3.85 19.42
C SER A 3 12.57 -3.40 17.99
N GLU A 4 12.59 -4.36 17.06
CA GLU A 4 12.69 -4.10 15.64
C GLU A 4 11.27 -3.94 15.12
N SER A 5 10.95 -2.74 14.65
CA SER A 5 9.63 -2.41 14.14
C SER A 5 9.37 -3.18 12.85
N ILE A 6 8.21 -3.85 12.78
CA ILE A 6 7.81 -4.64 11.61
C ILE A 6 7.12 -3.68 10.66
N GLN A 7 7.82 -3.30 9.60
CA GLN A 7 7.29 -2.41 8.58
C GLN A 7 6.53 -3.20 7.52
N PRO A 8 5.20 -3.06 7.41
CA PRO A 8 4.45 -3.72 6.36
C PRO A 8 4.73 -3.05 5.01
N GLU A 9 4.73 -3.83 3.94
CA GLU A 9 4.65 -3.27 2.59
C GLU A 9 3.31 -2.55 2.39
N VAL A 10 3.31 -1.47 1.61
CA VAL A 10 2.11 -0.65 1.33
C VAL A 10 1.27 -1.32 0.23
N GLU A 11 0.74 -2.50 0.57
CA GLU A 11 -0.17 -3.27 -0.29
C GLU A 11 -1.64 -2.92 0.00
N PRO A 12 -2.59 -3.31 -0.89
CA PRO A 12 -4.02 -3.08 -0.67
C PRO A 12 -4.55 -3.58 0.69
N ARG A 13 -3.97 -4.65 1.25
CA ARG A 13 -4.36 -5.16 2.57
C ARG A 13 -3.87 -4.27 3.71
N THR A 14 -2.69 -3.68 3.59
CA THR A 14 -2.14 -2.71 4.55
C THR A 14 -2.98 -1.44 4.54
N ILE A 15 -3.34 -0.94 3.36
CA ILE A 15 -4.22 0.23 3.21
C ILE A 15 -5.56 -0.03 3.92
N ARG A 16 -6.22 -1.16 3.64
CA ARG A 16 -7.48 -1.53 4.31
C ARG A 16 -7.32 -1.72 5.81
N ALA A 17 -6.18 -2.24 6.25
CA ALA A 17 -5.88 -2.39 7.67
C ALA A 17 -5.81 -1.04 8.40
N VAL A 18 -5.39 0.04 7.73
CA VAL A 18 -5.34 1.39 8.29
C VAL A 18 -6.70 2.11 8.15
N THR A 19 -7.31 2.05 6.97
CA THR A 19 -8.45 2.91 6.62
C THR A 19 -9.82 2.39 7.04
N GLU A 20 -10.01 1.06 7.12
CA GLU A 20 -11.31 0.52 7.56
C GLU A 20 -11.48 0.67 9.08
N HIS A 21 -12.70 0.98 9.50
CA HIS A 21 -13.04 1.02 10.91
C HIS A 21 -13.02 -0.40 11.49
N MET A 22 -12.11 -0.62 12.43
CA MET A 22 -11.97 -1.86 13.17
C MET A 22 -11.68 -1.54 14.63
N THR A 23 -12.36 -2.24 15.53
CA THR A 23 -12.12 -2.20 16.97
C THR A 23 -11.24 -3.39 17.35
N VAL A 24 -10.15 -3.13 18.05
CA VAL A 24 -9.22 -4.15 18.53
C VAL A 24 -9.29 -4.19 20.05
N ILE A 25 -9.55 -5.37 20.62
CA ILE A 25 -9.61 -5.58 22.08
C ILE A 25 -8.65 -6.71 22.42
N GLU A 26 -7.72 -6.47 23.33
CA GLU A 26 -6.83 -7.52 23.84
C GLU A 26 -7.60 -8.41 24.84
N GLU A 27 -7.63 -9.72 24.57
CA GLU A 27 -8.21 -10.74 25.45
C GLU A 27 -7.16 -11.38 26.37
N GLY A 28 -5.87 -11.17 26.06
CA GLY A 28 -4.71 -11.59 26.86
C GLY A 28 -3.76 -12.50 26.09
N ASN A 29 -2.50 -12.60 26.56
CA ASN A 29 -1.45 -13.40 25.92
C ASN A 29 -1.25 -13.08 24.42
N ALA A 30 -1.35 -11.81 24.03
CA ALA A 30 -1.28 -11.37 22.64
C ALA A 30 -2.36 -12.01 21.71
N LEU A 31 -3.49 -12.37 22.32
CA LEU A 31 -4.74 -12.71 21.64
C LEU A 31 -5.66 -11.48 21.62
N PHE A 32 -6.23 -11.20 20.45
CA PHE A 32 -7.04 -10.02 20.20
C PHE A 32 -8.35 -10.40 19.54
N SER A 33 -9.45 -9.80 20.01
CA SER A 33 -10.70 -9.75 19.26
C SER A 33 -10.72 -8.52 18.36
N VAL A 34 -10.96 -8.73 17.07
CA VAL A 34 -11.05 -7.67 16.06
C VAL A 34 -12.47 -7.65 15.50
N THR A 35 -13.22 -6.60 15.83
CA THR A 35 -14.54 -6.34 15.24
C THR A 35 -14.38 -5.44 14.02
N THR A 36 -14.90 -5.90 12.88
CA THR A 36 -14.83 -5.19 11.59
C THR A 36 -16.02 -4.25 11.38
N GLN A 37 -15.90 -3.34 10.41
CA GLN A 37 -16.98 -2.42 10.02
C GLN A 37 -18.29 -3.14 9.62
N SER A 38 -18.20 -4.37 9.10
CA SER A 38 -19.38 -5.20 8.78
C SER A 38 -20.02 -5.86 10.01
N GLY A 39 -19.50 -5.62 11.22
CA GLY A 39 -19.94 -6.25 12.46
C GLY A 39 -19.45 -7.69 12.65
N SER A 40 -18.55 -8.17 11.79
CA SER A 40 -17.95 -9.50 11.95
C SER A 40 -16.78 -9.42 12.92
N GLU A 41 -16.69 -10.38 13.83
CA GLU A 41 -15.64 -10.49 14.83
C GLU A 41 -14.70 -11.65 14.49
N TYR A 42 -13.39 -11.40 14.62
CA TYR A 42 -12.34 -12.38 14.38
C TYR A 42 -11.31 -12.35 15.49
N THR A 43 -10.78 -13.52 15.82
CA THR A 43 -9.69 -13.67 16.79
C THR A 43 -8.36 -13.62 16.04
N VAL A 44 -7.40 -12.88 16.59
CA VAL A 44 -6.05 -12.70 16.06
C VAL A 44 -5.06 -13.06 17.16
N ASP A 45 -4.14 -13.98 16.86
CA ASP A 45 -3.04 -14.36 17.75
C ASP A 45 -1.72 -13.90 17.11
N ILE A 46 -0.93 -13.12 17.84
CA ILE A 46 0.42 -12.67 17.42
C ILE A 46 1.52 -13.08 18.40
N ALA A 47 1.24 -14.01 19.34
CA ALA A 47 2.23 -14.48 20.30
C ALA A 47 3.35 -15.33 19.66
N GLY A 48 3.02 -16.04 18.58
CA GLY A 48 3.91 -16.91 17.81
C GLY A 48 3.87 -16.60 16.31
N GLU A 49 3.69 -17.63 15.49
CA GLU A 49 3.36 -17.42 14.07
C GLU A 49 1.97 -16.74 13.99
N PRO A 50 1.87 -15.54 13.39
CA PRO A 50 0.63 -14.79 13.36
C PRO A 50 -0.51 -15.62 12.77
N SER A 51 -1.65 -15.65 13.45
CA SER A 51 -2.82 -16.37 12.95
C SER A 51 -4.10 -15.57 13.15
N CYS A 52 -5.06 -15.79 12.26
CA CYS A 52 -6.35 -15.12 12.33
C CYS A 52 -7.49 -16.07 11.94
N THR A 53 -8.62 -15.98 12.62
CA THR A 53 -9.81 -16.80 12.33
C THR A 53 -10.63 -16.29 11.13
N CYS A 54 -10.20 -15.21 10.47
CA CYS A 54 -10.93 -14.67 9.33
C CYS A 54 -10.86 -15.58 8.09
N PRO A 55 -11.88 -15.56 7.22
CA PRO A 55 -11.90 -16.38 6.00
C PRO A 55 -10.72 -16.12 5.06
N ASP A 56 -10.26 -14.86 4.94
CA ASP A 56 -9.14 -14.51 4.05
C ASP A 56 -7.83 -15.16 4.51
N PHE A 57 -7.61 -15.31 5.82
CA PHE A 57 -6.44 -16.00 6.35
C PHE A 57 -6.59 -17.53 6.28
N ARG A 58 -7.77 -18.06 6.58
CA ARG A 58 -8.00 -19.52 6.61
C ARG A 58 -8.03 -20.20 5.24
N HIS A 59 -8.38 -19.49 4.17
CA HIS A 59 -8.61 -20.10 2.86
C HIS A 59 -7.60 -19.70 1.79
N ARG A 60 -6.74 -18.70 2.07
CA ARG A 60 -5.74 -18.24 1.11
C ARG A 60 -4.38 -18.84 1.44
N ASP A 61 -3.97 -19.82 0.64
CA ASP A 61 -2.65 -20.44 0.78
C ASP A 61 -1.52 -19.42 0.62
N GLY A 62 -0.49 -19.53 1.46
CA GLY A 62 0.70 -18.68 1.41
C GLY A 62 0.50 -17.24 1.89
N LEU A 63 -0.64 -16.90 2.48
CA LEU A 63 -0.85 -15.56 3.04
C LEU A 63 -0.16 -15.43 4.41
N ALA A 64 0.94 -14.67 4.47
CA ALA A 64 1.63 -14.40 5.73
C ALA A 64 0.77 -13.58 6.71
N GLU A 65 0.09 -12.53 6.22
CA GLU A 65 -0.73 -11.65 7.06
C GLU A 65 -2.00 -11.19 6.33
N CYS A 66 -3.14 -11.32 7.01
CA CYS A 66 -4.40 -10.70 6.58
C CYS A 66 -4.50 -9.25 7.07
N LYS A 67 -5.56 -8.53 6.69
CA LYS A 67 -5.76 -7.14 7.16
C LYS A 67 -5.91 -7.03 8.68
N HIS A 68 -6.47 -8.04 9.35
CA HIS A 68 -6.70 -8.01 10.79
C HIS A 68 -5.39 -8.15 11.58
N ILE A 69 -4.48 -9.03 11.15
CA ILE A 69 -3.14 -9.17 11.73
C ILE A 69 -2.40 -7.84 11.62
N ARG A 70 -2.37 -7.25 10.41
CA ARG A 70 -1.75 -5.93 10.18
C ARG A 70 -2.35 -4.85 11.09
N ARG A 71 -3.67 -4.81 11.24
CA ARG A 71 -4.37 -3.86 12.13
C ARG A 71 -3.95 -4.03 13.59
N VAL A 72 -3.88 -5.27 14.09
CA VAL A 72 -3.44 -5.54 15.46
C VAL A 72 -2.00 -5.07 15.66
N ARG A 73 -1.09 -5.37 14.73
CA ARG A 73 0.32 -4.92 14.82
C ARG A 73 0.46 -3.40 14.90
N ILE A 74 -0.36 -2.67 14.14
CA ILE A 74 -0.41 -1.21 14.20
C ILE A 74 -0.89 -0.77 15.59
N GLU A 75 -1.99 -1.35 16.09
CA GLU A 75 -2.56 -0.99 17.39
C GLU A 75 -1.61 -1.24 18.57
N VAL A 76 -0.85 -2.34 18.52
CA VAL A 76 0.11 -2.69 19.58
C VAL A 76 1.48 -1.99 19.41
N GLY A 77 1.61 -1.09 18.44
CA GLY A 77 2.85 -0.32 18.20
C GLY A 77 4.02 -1.15 17.65
N GLN A 78 3.76 -2.31 17.05
CA GLN A 78 4.79 -3.07 16.33
C GLN A 78 5.12 -2.45 14.97
N VAL A 79 4.21 -1.63 14.44
CA VAL A 79 4.46 -0.77 13.27
C VAL A 79 4.83 0.62 13.78
N ASP A 80 6.00 1.11 13.37
CA ASP A 80 6.38 2.50 13.61
C ASP A 80 5.66 3.37 12.57
N THR A 81 4.60 4.05 13.01
CA THR A 81 3.73 4.85 12.15
C THR A 81 4.40 6.12 11.66
N ASP A 82 5.33 6.69 12.43
CA ASP A 82 6.04 7.92 12.07
C ASP A 82 7.02 7.63 10.92
N THR A 83 7.72 6.49 11.02
CA THR A 83 8.57 5.99 9.93
C THR A 83 7.73 5.67 8.69
N LEU A 84 6.57 5.05 8.86
CA LEU A 84 5.69 4.72 7.74
C LEU A 84 5.13 5.98 7.06
N GLU A 85 4.72 6.99 7.83
CA GLU A 85 4.27 8.29 7.32
C GLU A 85 5.38 8.96 6.50
N THR A 86 6.60 9.03 7.04
CA THR A 86 7.75 9.61 6.35
C THR A 86 7.97 8.94 4.99
N ARG A 87 8.02 7.60 4.96
CA ARG A 87 8.20 6.83 3.72
C ARG A 87 7.08 7.05 2.71
N LEU A 88 5.83 7.15 3.18
CA LEU A 88 4.67 7.42 2.33
C LEU A 88 4.76 8.82 1.71
N THR A 89 5.17 9.83 2.47
CA THR A 89 5.37 11.18 1.96
C THR A 89 6.49 11.22 0.92
N GLU A 90 7.64 10.61 1.19
CA GLU A 90 8.75 10.51 0.23
C GLU A 90 8.30 9.83 -1.07
N THR A 91 7.62 8.68 -0.95
CA THR A 91 7.11 7.94 -2.12
C THR A 91 6.11 8.77 -2.92
N ALA A 92 5.24 9.53 -2.26
CA ALA A 92 4.28 10.39 -2.94
C ALA A 92 4.98 11.51 -3.73
N SER A 93 5.97 12.17 -3.12
CA SER A 93 6.78 13.19 -3.80
C SER A 93 7.55 12.64 -5.00
N ASP A 94 8.13 11.43 -4.87
CA ASP A 94 8.81 10.77 -5.98
C ASP A 94 7.85 10.44 -7.13
N LEU A 95 6.64 9.97 -6.82
CA LEU A 95 5.62 9.68 -7.83
C LEU A 95 5.13 10.94 -8.55
N GLU A 96 4.98 12.06 -7.84
CA GLU A 96 4.65 13.36 -8.44
C GLU A 96 5.76 13.83 -9.40
N ALA A 97 7.02 13.79 -8.96
CA ALA A 97 8.15 14.17 -9.80
C ALA A 97 8.25 13.31 -11.07
N ASN A 98 8.05 11.99 -10.93
CA ASN A 98 8.03 11.08 -12.08
C ASN A 98 6.85 11.37 -13.04
N ALA A 99 5.69 11.75 -12.51
CA ALA A 99 4.54 12.10 -13.34
C ALA A 99 4.80 13.38 -14.15
N ASP A 100 5.38 14.40 -13.52
CA ASP A 100 5.77 15.65 -14.19
C ASP A 100 6.82 15.40 -15.29
N GLU A 101 7.81 14.54 -15.02
CA GLU A 101 8.82 14.16 -16.02
C GLU A 101 8.18 13.44 -17.21
N LEU A 102 7.27 12.49 -16.96
CA LEU A 102 6.55 11.78 -18.02
C LEU A 102 5.66 12.72 -18.84
N GLU A 103 5.04 13.71 -18.21
CA GLU A 103 4.25 14.73 -18.92
C GLU A 103 5.14 15.57 -19.84
N GLN A 104 6.30 16.02 -19.36
CA GLN A 104 7.26 16.77 -20.17
C GLN A 104 7.77 15.93 -21.35
N GLN A 105 8.15 14.67 -21.12
CA GLN A 105 8.57 13.76 -22.20
C GLN A 105 7.47 13.56 -23.25
N ALA A 106 6.20 13.48 -22.83
CA ALA A 106 5.08 13.38 -23.76
C ALA A 106 4.90 14.65 -24.60
N GLN A 107 5.08 15.83 -24.01
CA GLN A 107 5.02 17.11 -24.73
C GLN A 107 6.15 17.22 -25.76
N ASP A 108 7.38 16.90 -25.38
CA ASP A 108 8.55 16.91 -26.27
C ASP A 108 8.35 15.96 -27.46
N LEU A 109 7.77 14.78 -27.22
CA LEU A 109 7.44 13.83 -28.29
C LEU A 109 6.38 14.35 -29.25
N ILE A 110 5.37 15.08 -28.74
CA ILE A 110 4.33 15.71 -29.56
C ILE A 110 4.96 16.79 -30.45
N GLU A 111 5.79 17.67 -29.87
CA GLU A 111 6.49 18.71 -30.62
C GLU A 111 7.38 18.10 -31.72
N THR A 112 8.17 17.09 -31.37
CA THR A 112 9.02 16.37 -32.33
C THR A 112 8.20 15.74 -33.47
N ALA A 113 7.03 15.19 -33.16
CA ALA A 113 6.14 14.60 -34.17
C ALA A 113 5.55 15.65 -35.11
N ASP A 114 5.18 16.81 -34.59
CA ASP A 114 4.68 17.94 -35.38
C ASP A 114 5.77 18.51 -36.29
N GLU A 115 6.99 18.70 -35.78
CA GLU A 115 8.14 19.11 -36.58
C GLU A 115 8.42 18.14 -37.74
N LEU A 116 8.41 16.83 -37.45
CA LEU A 116 8.61 15.80 -38.48
C LEU A 116 7.49 15.83 -39.52
N ARG A 117 6.24 16.03 -39.10
CA ARG A 117 5.08 16.14 -40.00
C ARG A 117 5.21 17.37 -40.90
N GLU A 118 5.62 18.51 -40.36
CA GLU A 118 5.89 19.70 -41.17
C GLU A 118 7.01 19.48 -42.18
N ALA A 119 8.11 18.85 -41.75
CA ALA A 119 9.23 18.54 -42.64
C ALA A 119 8.79 17.62 -43.80
N LEU A 120 7.95 16.61 -43.52
CA LEU A 120 7.37 15.74 -44.53
C LEU A 120 6.48 16.51 -45.52
N ASN A 121 5.63 17.41 -45.04
CA ASN A 121 4.78 18.24 -45.92
C ASN A 121 5.64 19.11 -46.85
N ARG A 122 6.69 19.75 -46.33
CA ARG A 122 7.61 20.58 -47.13
C ARG A 122 8.31 19.78 -48.21
N LEU A 123 8.66 18.52 -47.96
CA LEU A 123 9.27 17.65 -48.98
C LEU A 123 8.27 17.28 -50.08
N GLY A 124 7.00 17.05 -49.74
CA GLY A 124 5.95 16.71 -50.71
C GLY A 124 5.51 17.88 -51.62
N GLU A 125 5.79 19.13 -51.25
CA GLU A 125 5.51 20.31 -52.09
C GLU A 125 6.56 20.55 -53.19
N VAL A 126 7.68 19.80 -53.16
CA VAL A 126 8.81 19.96 -54.09
C VAL A 126 8.76 18.95 -55.25
N GLU A 127 7.85 17.98 -55.20
CA GLU A 127 7.54 17.03 -56.30
C GLU A 127 6.38 17.53 -57.20
#